data_AF-A0A533Q6F0-F1
#
_entry.id   AF-A0A533Q6F0-F1
#
_cell.length_a   1.000
_cell.length_b   1.000
_cell.length_c   1.000
_cell.angle_alpha   90.00
_cell.angle_beta   90.00
_cell.angle_gamma   90.00
#
_symmetry.space_group_name_H-M   'P 1'
#
loop_
_entity.id
_entity.type
_entity.pdbx_description
1 polymer ?
#
loop_
_entity_poly.entity_id
_entity_poly.type
_entity_poly.pdbx_seq_one_letter_code
_entity_poly.pdbx_strand_id
1 'polypeptide(L)'
;MIFSKSAPGTAEILIMAGEQDVKYCDEIVKRMGRKPKRVQAQKCYFLQGLPDIGPRMAKRILEYFGSVERVITANEQELACVKGIGRKKASMIYKIIKE
;
A
#
# COMPACT_ATOMS: atom_id res chain seq x y z
N MET A 1 -7.17 -22.76 7.92
CA MET A 1 -8.26 -23.62 7.42
C MET A 1 -9.25 -23.82 8.56
N ILE A 2 -10.54 -23.65 8.30
CA ILE A 2 -11.62 -23.84 9.27
C ILE A 2 -12.43 -25.07 8.83
N PHE A 3 -12.79 -25.94 9.78
CA PHE A 3 -13.49 -27.20 9.49
C PHE A 3 -14.84 -27.23 10.22
N SER A 4 -15.86 -27.73 9.55
CA SER A 4 -17.17 -28.06 10.12
C SER A 4 -17.42 -29.57 10.00
N LYS A 5 -18.38 -30.09 10.76
CA LYS A 5 -18.74 -31.52 10.74
C LYS A 5 -19.94 -31.84 9.85
N SER A 6 -20.57 -30.83 9.25
CA SER A 6 -21.82 -30.99 8.50
C SER A 6 -22.04 -29.84 7.52
N ALA A 7 -22.87 -30.07 6.50
CA ALA A 7 -23.24 -29.03 5.53
C ALA A 7 -23.92 -27.80 6.19
N PRO A 8 -24.84 -27.94 7.16
CA PRO A 8 -25.39 -26.79 7.89
C PRO A 8 -24.32 -26.00 8.65
N GLY A 9 -23.40 -26.68 9.33
CA GLY A 9 -22.30 -26.01 10.04
C GLY A 9 -21.34 -25.28 9.09
N THR A 10 -21.14 -25.78 7.88
CA THR A 10 -20.42 -25.03 6.84
C THR A 10 -21.16 -23.75 6.44
N ALA A 11 -22.48 -23.84 6.24
CA ALA A 11 -23.30 -22.69 5.86
C ALA A 11 -23.27 -21.59 6.94
N GLU A 12 -23.38 -21.96 8.21
CA GLU A 12 -23.26 -21.03 9.34
C GLU A 12 -21.89 -20.33 9.39
N ILE A 13 -20.80 -21.06 9.18
CA ILE A 13 -19.44 -20.48 9.16
C ILE A 13 -19.28 -19.51 7.98
N LEU A 14 -19.81 -19.85 6.80
CA LEU A 14 -19.75 -18.97 5.63
C LEU A 14 -20.55 -17.69 5.84
N ILE A 15 -21.75 -17.78 6.42
CA ILE A 15 -22.58 -16.62 6.75
C ILE A 15 -21.85 -15.74 7.77
N MET A 16 -21.33 -16.33 8.85
CA MET A 16 -20.55 -15.60 9.86
C MET A 16 -19.34 -14.89 9.24
N ALA A 17 -18.59 -15.55 8.36
CA ALA A 17 -17.44 -14.96 7.69
C ALA A 17 -17.86 -13.79 6.78
N GLY A 18 -18.96 -13.94 6.03
CA GLY A 18 -19.51 -12.86 5.19
C GLY A 18 -20.01 -11.68 6.01
N GLU A 19 -20.71 -11.92 7.13
CA GLU A 19 -21.14 -10.86 8.03
C GLU A 19 -19.97 -10.13 8.68
N GLN A 20 -18.90 -10.83 9.04
CA GLN A 20 -17.67 -10.21 9.52
C GLN A 20 -17.00 -9.38 8.42
N ASP A 21 -16.90 -9.91 7.19
CA ASP A 21 -16.29 -9.19 6.07
C ASP A 21 -17.07 -7.91 5.73
N VAL A 22 -18.41 -7.96 5.74
CA VAL A 22 -19.26 -6.78 5.54
C VAL A 22 -19.15 -5.79 6.72
N LYS A 23 -19.11 -6.26 7.97
CA LYS A 23 -18.91 -5.40 9.15
C LYS A 23 -17.52 -4.75 9.19
N TYR A 24 -16.52 -5.37 8.56
CA TYR A 24 -15.16 -4.86 8.45
C TYR A 24 -14.82 -4.38 7.03
N CYS A 25 -15.83 -4.15 6.17
CA CYS A 25 -15.73 -3.29 5.00
C CYS A 25 -15.61 -1.84 5.49
N ASP A 26 -14.58 -1.58 6.28
CA ASP A 26 -14.17 -0.25 6.67
C ASP A 26 -13.56 0.42 5.43
N GLU A 27 -13.78 1.73 5.29
CA GLU A 27 -13.01 2.61 4.40
C GLU A 27 -11.47 2.47 4.62
N ILE A 28 -11.07 1.82 5.72
CA ILE A 28 -9.69 1.58 6.14
C ILE A 28 -9.22 0.21 5.64
N VAL A 29 -8.54 0.21 4.49
CA VAL A 29 -7.85 -0.99 3.99
C VAL A 29 -6.72 -1.39 4.95
N LYS A 30 -6.83 -2.59 5.54
CA LYS A 30 -5.76 -3.17 6.35
C LYS A 30 -4.60 -3.60 5.46
N ARG A 31 -3.49 -2.86 5.53
CA ARG A 31 -2.25 -3.26 4.86
C ARG A 31 -1.69 -4.52 5.53
N MET A 32 -1.69 -5.63 4.78
CA MET A 32 -1.22 -6.92 5.27
C MET A 32 0.27 -6.88 5.66
N GLY A 33 0.63 -7.67 6.67
CA GLY A 33 2.00 -7.86 7.14
C GLY A 33 2.39 -6.98 8.33
N ARG A 34 3.53 -7.32 8.96
CA ARG A 34 4.07 -6.55 10.10
C ARG A 34 4.76 -5.28 9.63
N LYS A 35 4.53 -4.17 10.34
CA LYS A 35 5.30 -2.94 10.14
C LYS A 35 6.79 -3.20 10.46
N PRO A 36 7.72 -2.75 9.60
CA PRO A 36 9.14 -2.92 9.86
C PRO A 36 9.61 -2.08 11.06
N LYS A 37 10.64 -2.58 11.77
CA LYS A 37 11.20 -1.90 12.96
C LYS A 37 12.27 -0.86 12.64
N ARG A 38 13.04 -1.05 11.57
CA ARG A 38 14.15 -0.15 11.20
C ARG A 38 13.62 1.05 10.41
N VAL A 39 14.11 2.25 10.72
CA VAL A 39 13.69 3.51 10.07
C VAL A 39 13.81 3.44 8.55
N GLN A 40 14.91 2.92 8.01
CA GLN A 40 15.08 2.80 6.55
C GLN A 40 14.02 1.90 5.91
N ALA A 41 13.68 0.79 6.57
CA ALA A 41 12.64 -0.10 6.09
C ALA A 41 11.24 0.52 6.25
N GLN A 42 11.01 1.35 7.27
CA GLN A 42 9.78 2.12 7.44
C GLN A 42 9.60 3.16 6.33
N LYS A 43 10.66 3.87 5.94
CA LYS A 43 10.64 4.79 4.78
C LYS A 43 10.24 4.05 3.50
N CYS A 44 10.87 2.91 3.20
CA CYS A 44 10.51 2.09 2.05
C CYS A 44 9.07 1.56 2.15
N TYR A 45 8.63 1.17 3.34
CA TYR A 45 7.28 0.67 3.58
C TYR A 45 6.25 1.78 3.32
N PHE A 46 6.47 2.99 3.84
CA PHE A 46 5.62 4.15 3.58
C PHE A 46 5.45 4.41 2.09
N LEU A 47 6.56 4.49 1.34
CA LEU A 47 6.51 4.76 -0.10
C LEU A 47 5.85 3.63 -0.91
N GLN A 48 5.91 2.39 -0.45
CA GLN A 48 5.17 1.27 -1.06
C GLN A 48 3.64 1.37 -0.87
N GLY A 49 3.15 2.36 -0.11
CA GLY A 49 1.72 2.69 -0.06
C GLY A 49 1.27 3.55 -1.25
N LEU A 50 2.21 4.11 -2.02
CA LEU A 50 1.90 4.91 -3.20
C LEU A 50 1.50 4.02 -4.39
N PRO A 51 0.67 4.52 -5.31
CA PRO A 51 0.22 3.77 -6.47
C PRO A 51 1.40 3.31 -7.35
N ASP A 52 1.36 2.05 -7.78
CA ASP A 52 2.40 1.41 -8.62
C ASP A 52 3.82 1.39 -8.03
N ILE A 53 3.98 1.56 -6.70
CA ILE A 53 5.28 1.54 -6.03
C ILE A 53 5.49 0.23 -5.26
N GLY A 54 6.27 -0.67 -5.85
CA GLY A 54 6.79 -1.88 -5.18
C GLY A 54 8.09 -1.62 -4.39
N PRO A 55 8.62 -2.62 -3.68
CA PRO A 55 9.79 -2.48 -2.80
C PRO A 55 11.07 -2.02 -3.53
N ARG A 56 11.30 -2.50 -4.76
CA ARG A 56 12.44 -2.06 -5.58
C ARG A 56 12.32 -0.59 -5.99
N MET A 57 11.11 -0.14 -6.30
CA MET A 57 10.86 1.23 -6.71
C MET A 57 10.95 2.18 -5.51
N ALA A 58 10.39 1.82 -4.36
CA ALA A 58 10.51 2.60 -3.13
C ALA A 58 11.96 2.83 -2.71
N LYS A 59 12.82 1.80 -2.83
CA LYS A 59 14.26 1.93 -2.59
C LYS A 59 14.89 2.95 -3.55
N ARG A 60 14.61 2.84 -4.85
CA ARG A 60 15.14 3.75 -5.88
C ARG A 60 14.68 5.20 -5.68
N ILE A 61 13.41 5.40 -5.32
CA ILE A 61 12.86 6.72 -5.00
C ILE A 61 13.63 7.34 -3.83
N LEU A 62 13.88 6.57 -2.76
CA LEU A 62 14.66 7.07 -1.61
C LEU A 62 16.12 7.35 -1.97
N GLU A 63 16.73 6.54 -2.84
CA GLU A 63 18.10 6.79 -3.32
C GLU A 63 18.18 8.08 -4.15
N TYR A 64 17.14 8.38 -4.95
CA TYR A 64 17.08 9.60 -5.75
C TYR A 64 16.79 10.86 -4.92
N PHE A 65 15.78 10.82 -4.05
CA PHE A 65 15.33 11.99 -3.29
C PHE A 65 16.04 12.18 -1.93
N GLY A 66 16.66 11.14 -1.39
CA GLY A 66 17.37 11.14 -0.10
C GLY A 66 16.47 11.06 1.13
N SER A 67 15.24 11.59 1.08
CA SER A 67 14.29 11.55 2.21
C SER A 67 12.85 11.41 1.74
N VAL A 68 11.97 10.91 2.62
CA VAL A 68 10.52 10.83 2.35
C VAL A 68 9.92 12.24 2.18
N GLU A 69 10.37 13.20 2.97
CA GLU A 69 9.95 14.60 2.86
C GLU A 69 10.23 15.18 1.47
N ARG A 70 11.41 14.93 0.90
CA ARG A 70 11.75 15.35 -0.46
C ARG A 70 10.88 14.68 -1.52
N VAL A 71 10.42 13.45 -1.30
CA VAL A 71 9.48 12.77 -2.21
C VAL A 71 8.09 13.41 -2.15
N ILE A 72 7.59 13.71 -0.95
CA ILE A 72 6.25 14.28 -0.73
C ILE A 72 6.18 15.74 -1.22
N THR A 73 7.27 16.47 -1.14
CA THR A 73 7.34 17.87 -1.59
C THR A 73 7.71 18.02 -3.08
N ALA A 74 8.09 16.94 -3.76
CA ALA A 74 8.47 16.95 -5.16
C ALA A 74 7.29 17.32 -6.08
N ASN A 75 7.58 18.02 -7.17
CA ASN A 75 6.60 18.24 -8.23
C ASN A 75 6.50 17.02 -9.17
N GLU A 76 5.47 17.00 -10.03
CA GLU A 76 5.24 15.88 -10.97
C GLU A 76 6.44 15.65 -11.91
N GLN A 77 7.12 16.71 -12.36
CA GLN A 77 8.24 16.59 -13.28
C GLN A 77 9.46 15.94 -12.60
N GLU A 78 9.75 16.31 -11.35
CA GLU A 78 10.82 15.70 -10.54
C GLU A 78 10.54 14.22 -10.28
N LEU A 79 9.30 13.85 -9.97
CA LEU A 79 8.90 12.45 -9.80
C LEU A 79 9.11 11.64 -11.09
N ALA A 80 8.84 12.23 -12.26
CA ALA A 80 9.04 11.61 -13.56
C ALA A 80 10.53 11.44 -13.95
N CYS A 81 11.45 12.13 -13.28
CA CYS A 81 12.90 11.97 -13.50
C CYS A 81 13.45 10.68 -12.87
N VAL A 82 12.72 10.05 -11.93
CA VAL A 82 13.16 8.79 -11.34
C VAL A 82 13.04 7.67 -12.37
N LYS A 83 14.15 6.95 -12.64
CA LYS A 83 14.18 5.83 -13.58
C LYS A 83 13.04 4.83 -13.29
N GLY A 84 12.15 4.63 -14.27
CA GLY A 84 11.00 3.72 -14.16
C GLY A 84 9.72 4.36 -13.64
N ILE A 85 9.71 5.67 -13.38
CA ILE A 85 8.51 6.47 -13.15
C ILE A 85 8.29 7.35 -14.39
N GLY A 86 7.33 6.98 -15.23
CA GLY A 86 6.91 7.83 -16.36
C GLY A 86 5.85 8.85 -15.93
N ARG A 87 5.48 9.75 -16.85
CA ARG A 87 4.46 10.82 -16.64
C ARG A 87 3.17 10.31 -15.99
N LYS A 88 2.63 9.18 -16.46
CA LYS A 88 1.39 8.59 -15.90
C LYS A 88 1.52 8.25 -14.42
N LYS A 89 2.62 7.59 -14.02
CA LYS A 89 2.88 7.22 -12.62
C LYS A 89 3.16 8.44 -11.78
N ALA A 90 3.98 9.37 -12.29
CA ALA A 90 4.28 10.62 -11.60
C ALA A 90 3.01 11.42 -11.31
N SER A 91 2.12 11.56 -12.28
CA SER A 91 0.84 12.25 -12.13
C SER A 91 -0.05 11.57 -11.08
N MET A 92 -0.16 10.24 -11.09
CA MET A 92 -0.95 9.49 -10.11
C MET A 92 -0.39 9.63 -8.68
N ILE A 93 0.93 9.55 -8.52
CA ILE A 93 1.60 9.76 -7.24
C ILE A 93 1.39 11.20 -6.75
N TYR A 94 1.60 12.18 -7.61
CA TYR A 94 1.43 13.59 -7.29
C TYR A 94 -0.01 13.92 -6.87
N LYS A 95 -1.00 13.36 -7.58
CA LYS A 95 -2.42 13.48 -7.24
C LYS A 95 -2.71 13.00 -5.81
N ILE A 96 -2.28 11.78 -5.47
CA ILE A 96 -2.49 11.19 -4.13
C ILE A 96 -1.78 11.98 -3.01
N ILE A 97 -0.70 12.69 -3.32
CA ILE A 97 0.02 13.51 -2.33
C ILE A 97 -0.68 14.86 -2.09
N LYS A 98 -1.46 15.36 -3.06
CA LYS A 98 -2.09 16.69 -3.02
C LYS A 98 -3.56 16.67 -2.62
N GLU A 99 -4.24 15.54 -2.79
CA GLU A 99 -5.62 15.31 -2.32
C GLU A 99 -5.62 14.78 -0.88
#